data_AF-A0A161H9K3-F1
#
_entry.id   AF-A0A161H9K3-F1
#
_cell.length_a   1.000
_cell.length_b   1.000
_cell.length_c   1.000
_cell.angle_alpha   90.00
_cell.angle_beta   90.00
_cell.angle_gamma   90.00
#
_symmetry.space_group_name_H-M   'P 1'
#
loop_
_entity.id
_entity.type
_entity.pdbx_description
1 polymer ?
#
loop_
_entity_poly.entity_id
_entity_poly.type
_entity_poly.pdbx_seq_one_letter_code
_entity_poly.pdbx_strand_id
1 'polypeptide(L)'
;MMNANIRRQGGAVSVLMVIALVAISMMAALALDGGHMLLNKTRLQNAVDAAALGGAKTLSQVSGSINMASTTRAAALDTLNRNANAAGNTELATAVAGNPGAFAVVELSSSVYGPFSYPGPTDAKYVRVSVASYQLNGFFWSFVQTMGSAGLGNKRVAAIATAGPSPTSPCDLAPLMVCGDPTQYDPAAGNFWGYQFGDLEVLKTAAGNTSPIGPGNFQLLDFGSGGSAVREDLAGGGSVCRSVGDNVQTAPGNKAGPTSQGLNTRFGIYNGPVSSSDYPPDLVTSSGTPAITYNDALSQAQYKGQSINSSNGDLSAGGEAIQDYNDWRAQVAACVAGGGSGCESNGVFERRMLKIVIGDCAGKLSGSTSIPVLGFGCYFVVQPVDGGGSESIIFGQFVQECEGDNVPGPTPSTDSGPQIIQLYKTYLNGSGTPSTDS
;
A
#
# COMPACT_ATOMS: atom_id res chain seq x y z
N MET A 1 20.32 -1.41 -94.06
CA MET A 1 20.44 -1.21 -92.60
C MET A 1 19.10 -0.70 -92.10
N MET A 2 18.36 -1.49 -91.32
CA MET A 2 17.06 -1.12 -90.75
C MET A 2 17.28 -0.15 -89.58
N ASN A 3 16.78 1.09 -89.70
CA ASN A 3 16.62 1.99 -88.55
C ASN A 3 15.37 1.57 -87.77
N ALA A 4 15.58 0.99 -86.59
CA ALA A 4 14.51 0.67 -85.65
C ALA A 4 14.01 1.98 -84.98
N ASN A 5 12.76 2.36 -85.26
CA ASN A 5 12.08 3.44 -84.55
C ASN A 5 11.72 2.96 -83.13
N ILE A 6 12.46 3.42 -82.13
CA ILE A 6 12.12 3.24 -80.72
C ILE A 6 10.96 4.20 -80.38
N ARG A 7 9.72 3.70 -80.35
CA ARG A 7 8.56 4.45 -79.83
C ARG A 7 8.72 4.69 -78.33
N ARG A 8 8.88 5.95 -77.91
CA ARG A 8 8.94 6.34 -76.48
C ARG A 8 7.56 6.19 -75.82
N GLN A 9 7.44 5.27 -74.86
CA GLN A 9 6.24 5.05 -74.03
C GLN A 9 6.11 6.10 -72.90
N GLY A 10 6.01 7.40 -73.23
CA GLY A 10 5.98 8.48 -72.23
C GLY A 10 4.72 8.52 -71.35
N GLY A 11 3.56 8.09 -71.87
CA GLY A 11 2.27 8.22 -71.17
C GLY A 11 1.92 7.08 -70.21
N ALA A 12 2.43 5.86 -70.43
CA ALA A 12 2.18 4.73 -69.53
C ALA A 12 3.01 4.83 -68.24
N VAL A 13 4.23 5.37 -68.35
CA VAL A 13 5.14 5.56 -67.21
C VAL A 13 4.59 6.60 -66.23
N SER A 14 3.97 7.68 -66.70
CA SER A 14 3.35 8.68 -65.81
C SER A 14 2.17 8.11 -65.02
N VAL A 15 1.34 7.25 -65.62
CA VAL A 15 0.20 6.62 -64.92
C VAL A 15 0.69 5.66 -63.83
N LEU A 16 1.69 4.83 -64.14
CA LEU A 16 2.29 3.92 -63.15
C LEU A 16 2.98 4.68 -62.01
N MET A 17 3.63 5.80 -62.30
CA MET A 17 4.28 6.63 -61.29
C MET A 17 3.27 7.28 -60.33
N VAL A 18 2.14 7.76 -60.85
CA VAL A 18 1.05 8.30 -60.00
C VAL A 18 0.47 7.22 -59.11
N ILE A 19 0.21 6.02 -59.64
CA ILE A 19 -0.31 4.89 -58.85
C ILE A 19 0.71 4.48 -57.77
N ALA A 20 1.99 4.39 -58.10
CA ALA A 20 3.04 4.06 -57.13
C ALA A 20 3.17 5.12 -56.03
N LEU A 21 3.09 6.40 -56.38
CA LEU A 21 3.17 7.50 -55.42
C LEU A 21 1.95 7.52 -54.47
N VAL A 22 0.76 7.23 -55.00
CA VAL A 22 -0.46 7.06 -54.20
C VAL A 22 -0.32 5.86 -53.26
N ALA A 23 0.19 4.72 -53.74
CA ALA A 23 0.43 3.53 -52.91
C ALA A 23 1.40 3.80 -51.75
N ILE A 24 2.52 4.47 -52.01
CA ILE A 24 3.49 4.86 -50.97
C ILE A 24 2.86 5.84 -49.97
N SER A 25 2.09 6.81 -50.45
CA SER A 25 1.41 7.79 -49.58
C SER A 25 0.38 7.12 -48.67
N MET A 26 -0.38 6.13 -49.17
CA MET A 26 -1.32 5.35 -48.37
C MET A 26 -0.63 4.56 -47.27
N MET A 27 0.52 3.93 -47.57
CA MET A 27 1.29 3.21 -46.56
C MET A 27 1.84 4.16 -45.49
N ALA A 28 2.35 5.33 -45.87
CA ALA A 28 2.83 6.34 -44.92
C ALA A 28 1.70 6.86 -44.02
N ALA A 29 0.53 7.11 -44.59
CA ALA A 29 -0.67 7.50 -43.86
C ALA A 29 -1.11 6.45 -42.82
N LEU A 30 -1.11 5.17 -43.21
CA LEU A 30 -1.41 4.06 -42.30
C LEU A 30 -0.37 3.94 -41.17
N ALA A 31 0.91 4.15 -41.47
CA ALA A 31 1.97 4.13 -40.46
C ALA A 31 1.79 5.25 -39.42
N LEU A 32 1.41 6.46 -39.84
CA LEU A 32 1.11 7.58 -38.93
C LEU A 32 -0.10 7.27 -38.04
N ASP A 33 -1.17 6.71 -38.61
CA ASP A 33 -2.34 6.31 -37.82
C ASP A 33 -2.03 5.16 -36.86
N GLY A 34 -1.19 4.21 -37.27
CA GLY A 34 -0.67 3.15 -36.39
C GLY A 34 0.12 3.71 -35.22
N GLY A 35 1.05 4.64 -35.48
CA GLY A 35 1.80 5.35 -34.44
C GLY A 35 0.89 6.12 -33.48
N HIS A 36 -0.11 6.84 -34.00
CA HIS A 36 -1.11 7.54 -33.22
C HIS A 36 -1.92 6.59 -32.31
N MET A 37 -2.27 5.40 -32.82
CA MET A 37 -2.99 4.38 -32.05
C MET A 37 -2.15 3.86 -30.88
N LEU A 38 -0.90 3.48 -31.16
CA LEU A 38 0.00 2.92 -30.17
C LEU A 38 0.32 3.94 -29.07
N LEU A 39 0.59 5.19 -29.44
CA LEU A 39 0.83 6.27 -28.50
C LEU A 39 -0.37 6.49 -27.55
N ASN A 40 -1.58 6.59 -28.10
CA ASN A 40 -2.78 6.76 -27.29
C ASN A 40 -3.11 5.52 -26.44
N LYS A 41 -2.81 4.31 -26.93
CA LYS A 41 -2.94 3.08 -26.14
C LYS A 41 -2.01 3.10 -24.93
N THR A 42 -0.74 3.47 -25.11
CA THR A 42 0.23 3.58 -24.00
C THR A 42 -0.20 4.66 -23.01
N ARG A 43 -0.66 5.82 -23.47
CA ARG A 43 -1.18 6.88 -22.59
C ARG A 43 -2.40 6.45 -21.79
N LEU A 44 -3.34 5.76 -22.44
CA LEU A 44 -4.52 5.20 -21.77
C LEU A 44 -4.10 4.17 -20.72
N GLN A 45 -3.19 3.25 -21.06
CA GLN A 45 -2.71 2.24 -20.11
C GLN A 45 -2.05 2.89 -18.91
N ASN A 46 -1.14 3.85 -19.11
CA ASN A 46 -0.50 4.57 -18.00
C ASN A 46 -1.51 5.29 -17.10
N ALA A 47 -2.57 5.88 -17.68
CA ALA A 47 -3.62 6.54 -16.91
C ALA A 47 -4.47 5.55 -16.09
N VAL A 48 -4.78 4.38 -16.67
CA VAL A 48 -5.53 3.32 -16.00
C VAL A 48 -4.69 2.61 -14.93
N ASP A 49 -3.40 2.40 -15.17
CA ASP A 49 -2.43 1.87 -14.20
C ASP A 49 -2.30 2.82 -13.00
N ALA A 50 -2.11 4.12 -13.24
CA ALA A 50 -2.08 5.12 -12.19
C ALA A 50 -3.41 5.17 -11.42
N ALA A 51 -4.55 5.07 -12.10
CA ALA A 51 -5.86 5.04 -11.48
C ALA A 51 -6.04 3.82 -10.57
N ALA A 52 -5.60 2.63 -11.01
CA ALA A 52 -5.62 1.43 -10.19
C ALA A 52 -4.71 1.56 -8.97
N LEU A 53 -3.47 2.03 -9.14
CA LEU A 53 -2.52 2.26 -8.03
C LEU A 53 -3.04 3.28 -7.01
N GLY A 54 -3.56 4.42 -7.47
CA GLY A 54 -4.14 5.46 -6.61
C GLY A 54 -5.39 4.98 -5.87
N GLY A 55 -6.23 4.22 -6.57
CA GLY A 55 -7.37 3.52 -5.99
C GLY A 55 -6.95 2.53 -4.91
N ALA A 56 -6.05 1.60 -5.22
CA ALA A 56 -5.58 0.56 -4.29
C ALA A 56 -4.85 1.16 -3.07
N LYS A 57 -4.09 2.23 -3.26
CA LYS A 57 -3.51 3.00 -2.15
C LYS A 57 -4.60 3.56 -1.24
N THR A 58 -5.63 4.18 -1.82
CA THR A 58 -6.75 4.73 -1.05
C THR A 58 -7.53 3.62 -0.35
N LEU A 59 -7.78 2.50 -1.03
CA LEU A 59 -8.46 1.32 -0.47
C LEU A 59 -7.76 0.82 0.79
N SER A 60 -6.44 0.71 0.76
CA SER A 60 -5.64 0.37 1.94
C SER A 60 -5.82 1.39 3.06
N GLN A 61 -5.93 2.68 2.73
CA GLN A 61 -6.14 3.76 3.71
C GLN A 61 -7.50 3.78 4.39
N VAL A 62 -8.54 3.30 3.70
CA VAL A 62 -9.94 3.37 4.18
C VAL A 62 -10.53 1.99 4.42
N SER A 63 -9.70 0.94 4.43
CA SER A 63 -10.10 -0.43 4.73
C SER A 63 -10.84 -0.50 6.08
N GLY A 64 -11.94 -1.24 6.15
CA GLY A 64 -12.82 -1.31 7.33
C GLY A 64 -13.72 -0.08 7.57
N SER A 65 -13.63 0.99 6.77
CA SER A 65 -14.54 2.14 6.84
C SER A 65 -15.86 1.88 6.10
N ILE A 66 -16.95 2.49 6.57
CA ILE A 66 -18.30 2.38 5.96
C ILE A 66 -18.30 2.87 4.50
N ASN A 67 -17.47 3.87 4.18
CA ASN A 67 -17.39 4.48 2.84
C ASN A 67 -16.17 4.04 2.03
N MET A 68 -15.59 2.88 2.36
CA MET A 68 -14.37 2.38 1.72
C MET A 68 -14.50 2.32 0.19
N ALA A 69 -15.56 1.70 -0.32
CA ALA A 69 -15.74 1.49 -1.75
C ALA A 69 -15.93 2.79 -2.55
N SER A 70 -16.75 3.71 -2.03
CA SER A 70 -17.03 5.00 -2.68
C SER A 70 -15.80 5.91 -2.67
N THR A 71 -15.07 5.96 -1.55
CA THR A 71 -13.82 6.75 -1.43
C THR A 71 -12.74 6.21 -2.35
N THR A 72 -12.57 4.88 -2.40
CA THR A 72 -11.64 4.20 -3.31
C THR A 72 -11.94 4.51 -4.77
N ARG A 73 -13.21 4.41 -5.18
CA ARG A 73 -13.65 4.72 -6.55
C ARG A 73 -13.42 6.19 -6.89
N ALA A 74 -13.72 7.10 -5.97
CA ALA A 74 -13.49 8.53 -6.18
C ALA A 74 -12.00 8.82 -6.41
N ALA A 75 -11.10 8.25 -5.60
CA ALA A 75 -9.66 8.44 -5.73
C ALA A 75 -9.09 7.83 -7.02
N ALA A 76 -9.55 6.65 -7.43
CA ALA A 76 -9.16 6.03 -8.69
C ALA A 76 -9.56 6.91 -9.89
N LEU A 77 -10.80 7.40 -9.91
CA LEU A 77 -11.32 8.26 -10.97
C LEU A 77 -10.67 9.65 -10.98
N ASP A 78 -10.36 10.23 -9.81
CA ASP A 78 -9.59 11.48 -9.71
C ASP A 78 -8.19 11.31 -10.30
N THR A 79 -7.50 10.21 -9.95
CA THR A 79 -6.17 9.90 -10.49
C THR A 79 -6.20 9.71 -12.01
N LEU A 80 -7.23 9.04 -12.54
CA LEU A 80 -7.46 8.93 -13.98
C LEU A 80 -7.63 10.30 -14.62
N ASN A 81 -8.46 11.16 -14.03
CA ASN A 81 -8.75 12.49 -14.55
C ASN A 81 -7.49 13.39 -14.54
N ARG A 82 -6.68 13.35 -13.49
CA ARG A 82 -5.39 14.09 -13.43
C ARG A 82 -4.43 13.62 -14.51
N ASN A 83 -4.32 12.31 -14.73
CA ASN A 83 -3.48 11.76 -15.79
C ASN A 83 -4.00 12.14 -17.18
N ALA A 84 -5.32 12.13 -17.39
CA ALA A 84 -5.93 12.56 -18.64
C ALA A 84 -5.62 14.04 -18.94
N ASN A 85 -5.63 14.91 -17.92
CA ASN A 85 -5.33 16.33 -18.06
C ASN A 85 -3.83 16.68 -18.07
N ALA A 86 -2.94 15.68 -17.95
CA ALA A 86 -1.50 15.91 -18.00
C ALA A 86 -1.05 16.40 -19.39
N ALA A 87 0.06 17.14 -19.43
CA ALA A 87 0.60 17.68 -20.67
C ALA A 87 0.83 16.56 -21.70
N GLY A 88 0.31 16.76 -22.91
CA GLY A 88 0.38 15.77 -24.00
C GLY A 88 -0.79 14.79 -24.09
N ASN A 89 -1.69 14.74 -23.10
CA ASN A 89 -2.85 13.83 -23.09
C ASN A 89 -4.17 14.49 -23.54
N THR A 90 -4.09 15.55 -24.37
CA THR A 90 -5.26 16.37 -24.77
C THR A 90 -6.41 15.57 -25.38
N GLU A 91 -6.13 14.56 -26.21
CA GLU A 91 -7.15 13.68 -26.78
C GLU A 91 -7.84 12.82 -25.71
N LEU A 92 -7.06 12.31 -24.76
CA LEU A 92 -7.57 11.54 -23.62
C LEU A 92 -8.42 12.42 -22.69
N ALA A 93 -7.97 13.64 -22.37
CA ALA A 93 -8.74 14.62 -21.60
C ALA A 93 -10.09 14.92 -22.26
N THR A 94 -10.09 15.07 -23.60
CA THR A 94 -11.30 15.33 -24.38
C THR A 94 -12.27 14.15 -24.30
N ALA A 95 -11.76 12.91 -24.38
CA ALA A 95 -12.59 11.71 -24.27
C ALA A 95 -13.15 11.48 -22.85
N VAL A 96 -12.39 11.82 -21.81
CA VAL A 96 -12.86 11.80 -20.42
C VAL A 96 -13.92 12.86 -20.17
N ALA A 97 -13.80 14.03 -20.82
CA ALA A 97 -14.77 15.14 -20.77
C ALA A 97 -15.16 15.58 -19.35
N GLY A 98 -14.22 15.47 -18.39
CA GLY A 98 -14.48 15.76 -16.97
C GLY A 98 -15.42 14.77 -16.27
N ASN A 99 -15.81 13.67 -16.91
CA ASN A 99 -16.65 12.62 -16.33
C ASN A 99 -15.94 11.25 -16.38
N PRO A 100 -14.89 11.05 -15.56
CA PRO A 100 -14.12 9.81 -15.54
C PRO A 100 -14.99 8.59 -15.18
N GLY A 101 -16.07 8.77 -14.41
CA GLY A 101 -16.97 7.68 -14.01
C GLY A 101 -17.87 7.14 -15.13
N ALA A 102 -18.08 7.90 -16.21
CA ALA A 102 -18.71 7.42 -17.44
C ALA A 102 -17.69 6.81 -18.42
N PHE A 103 -16.42 7.19 -18.30
CA PHE A 103 -15.33 6.74 -19.16
C PHE A 103 -14.71 5.41 -18.70
N ALA A 104 -14.56 5.22 -17.38
CA ALA A 104 -13.91 4.08 -16.77
C ALA A 104 -14.80 3.40 -15.72
N VAL A 105 -14.65 2.09 -15.59
CA VAL A 105 -15.30 1.27 -14.56
C VAL A 105 -14.27 0.92 -13.50
N VAL A 106 -14.62 1.13 -12.23
CA VAL A 106 -13.80 0.77 -11.06
C VAL A 106 -14.53 -0.31 -10.26
N GLU A 107 -13.83 -1.40 -9.99
CA GLU A 107 -14.35 -2.57 -9.28
C GLU A 107 -13.36 -3.04 -8.23
N LEU A 108 -13.86 -3.69 -7.18
CA LEU A 108 -13.10 -4.16 -6.03
C LEU A 108 -13.20 -5.68 -5.89
N SER A 109 -12.21 -6.29 -5.24
CA SER A 109 -12.15 -7.72 -4.97
C SER A 109 -11.26 -8.03 -3.76
N SER A 110 -11.54 -9.10 -3.03
CA SER A 110 -10.64 -9.67 -2.02
C SER A 110 -9.53 -10.54 -2.64
N SER A 111 -9.66 -10.93 -3.91
CA SER A 111 -8.67 -11.70 -4.67
C SER A 111 -8.22 -10.95 -5.93
N VAL A 112 -6.94 -11.05 -6.28
CA VAL A 112 -6.39 -10.47 -7.53
C VAL A 112 -7.08 -11.00 -8.79
N TYR A 113 -7.62 -12.23 -8.72
CA TYR A 113 -8.27 -12.92 -9.83
C TYR A 113 -9.79 -12.70 -9.86
N GLY A 114 -10.34 -11.98 -8.88
CA GLY A 114 -11.76 -11.72 -8.77
C GLY A 114 -12.52 -12.76 -7.93
N PRO A 115 -13.87 -12.73 -7.96
CA PRO A 115 -14.70 -11.88 -8.81
C PRO A 115 -14.60 -10.39 -8.43
N PHE A 116 -14.42 -9.55 -9.44
CA PHE A 116 -14.44 -8.09 -9.27
C PHE A 116 -15.87 -7.58 -9.41
N SER A 117 -16.27 -6.70 -8.49
CA SER A 117 -17.56 -6.03 -8.53
C SER A 117 -17.50 -4.70 -7.79
N TYR A 118 -18.50 -3.85 -7.98
CA TYR A 118 -18.66 -2.64 -7.18
C TYR A 118 -20.02 -2.69 -6.45
N PRO A 119 -20.07 -2.46 -5.13
CA PRO A 119 -19.01 -1.98 -4.24
C PRO A 119 -17.97 -3.03 -3.82
N GLY A 120 -18.11 -4.30 -4.24
CA GLY A 120 -17.18 -5.38 -3.86
C GLY A 120 -17.41 -5.90 -2.43
N PRO A 121 -16.62 -6.88 -1.98
CA PRO A 121 -16.73 -7.43 -0.63
C PRO A 121 -16.11 -6.50 0.42
N THR A 122 -16.49 -6.67 1.69
CA THR A 122 -16.03 -5.81 2.81
C THR A 122 -14.56 -5.97 3.15
N ASP A 123 -13.95 -7.07 2.74
CA ASP A 123 -12.53 -7.40 2.87
C ASP A 123 -11.75 -7.12 1.57
N ALA A 124 -12.26 -6.27 0.68
CA ALA A 124 -11.60 -5.97 -0.58
C ALA A 124 -10.18 -5.42 -0.40
N LYS A 125 -9.23 -5.96 -1.16
CA LYS A 125 -7.80 -5.58 -1.17
C LYS A 125 -7.30 -5.15 -2.55
N TYR A 126 -8.03 -5.51 -3.61
CA TYR A 126 -7.64 -5.27 -4.99
C TYR A 126 -8.61 -4.31 -5.67
N VAL A 127 -8.07 -3.39 -6.45
CA VAL A 127 -8.82 -2.44 -7.29
C VAL A 127 -8.55 -2.73 -8.75
N ARG A 128 -9.60 -2.87 -9.54
CA ARG A 128 -9.52 -2.99 -10.99
C ARG A 128 -10.15 -1.78 -11.65
N VAL A 129 -9.41 -1.14 -12.55
CA VAL A 129 -9.88 -0.05 -13.39
C VAL A 129 -9.87 -0.51 -14.83
N SER A 130 -10.98 -0.32 -15.55
CA SER A 130 -11.10 -0.73 -16.95
C SER A 130 -11.75 0.37 -17.80
N VAL A 131 -11.28 0.47 -19.03
CA VAL A 131 -11.87 1.30 -20.10
C VAL A 131 -12.13 0.37 -21.26
N ALA A 132 -13.40 -0.05 -21.40
CA ALA A 132 -13.82 -1.00 -22.42
C ALA A 132 -13.65 -0.44 -23.85
N SER A 133 -13.77 0.88 -24.00
CA SER A 133 -13.49 1.53 -25.27
C SER A 133 -13.16 3.01 -25.16
N TYR A 134 -12.03 3.37 -25.74
CA TYR A 134 -11.61 4.72 -26.07
C TYR A 134 -11.56 4.87 -27.60
N GLN A 135 -12.46 5.68 -28.15
CA GLN A 135 -12.48 6.00 -29.58
C GLN A 135 -11.41 7.04 -29.89
N LEU A 136 -10.60 6.78 -30.92
CA LEU A 136 -9.54 7.66 -31.38
C LEU A 136 -9.93 8.33 -32.69
N ASN A 137 -9.46 9.56 -32.88
CA ASN A 137 -9.58 10.21 -34.16
C ASN A 137 -8.67 9.51 -35.19
N GLY A 138 -9.26 9.11 -36.31
CA GLY A 138 -8.57 8.48 -37.42
C GLY A 138 -8.49 9.43 -38.60
N PHE A 139 -7.37 10.15 -38.72
CA PHE A 139 -7.20 11.18 -39.75
C PHE A 139 -7.12 10.56 -41.17
N PHE A 140 -6.36 9.48 -41.33
CA PHE A 140 -6.26 8.74 -42.58
C PHE A 140 -7.07 7.43 -42.55
N TRP A 141 -7.49 6.99 -41.37
CA TRP A 141 -8.39 5.84 -41.19
C TRP A 141 -9.72 6.01 -41.94
N SER A 142 -10.25 7.23 -41.99
CA SER A 142 -11.45 7.56 -42.78
C SER A 142 -11.26 7.26 -44.27
N PHE A 143 -10.06 7.51 -44.81
CA PHE A 143 -9.74 7.21 -46.21
C PHE A 143 -9.70 5.70 -46.48
N VAL A 144 -9.16 4.91 -45.56
CA VAL A 144 -9.16 3.44 -45.64
C VAL A 144 -10.59 2.88 -45.59
N GLN A 145 -11.46 3.46 -44.76
CA GLN A 145 -12.89 3.11 -44.73
C GLN A 145 -13.61 3.41 -46.06
N THR A 146 -13.18 4.44 -46.81
CA THR A 146 -13.78 4.79 -48.11
C THR A 146 -13.25 3.97 -49.30
N MET A 147 -11.99 3.49 -49.25
CA MET A 147 -11.39 2.71 -50.34
C MET A 147 -11.50 1.19 -50.18
N GLY A 148 -11.66 0.69 -48.94
CA GLY A 148 -11.82 -0.74 -48.66
C GLY A 148 -13.28 -1.15 -48.59
N SER A 149 -13.66 -2.20 -49.34
CA SER A 149 -15.00 -2.82 -49.26
C SER A 149 -15.25 -3.61 -47.97
N ALA A 150 -14.28 -3.64 -47.04
CA ALA A 150 -14.40 -4.19 -45.71
C ALA A 150 -14.23 -3.05 -44.70
N GLY A 151 -15.34 -2.48 -44.22
CA GLY A 151 -15.33 -1.41 -43.23
C GLY A 151 -14.60 -1.85 -41.95
N LEU A 152 -13.38 -1.32 -41.73
CA LEU A 152 -12.49 -1.71 -40.62
C LEU A 152 -12.94 -1.18 -39.23
N GLY A 153 -14.18 -0.67 -39.13
CA GLY A 153 -14.73 -0.10 -37.89
C GLY A 153 -14.04 1.19 -37.45
N ASN A 154 -14.49 1.77 -36.34
CA ASN A 154 -13.85 2.93 -35.73
C ASN A 154 -12.54 2.51 -35.04
N LYS A 155 -11.52 3.37 -35.12
CA LYS A 155 -10.25 3.20 -34.43
C LYS A 155 -10.48 3.30 -32.92
N ARG A 156 -10.30 2.18 -32.20
CA ARG A 156 -10.61 2.08 -30.77
C ARG A 156 -9.49 1.35 -30.04
N VAL A 157 -9.22 1.78 -28.81
CA VAL A 157 -8.32 1.09 -27.88
C VAL A 157 -9.05 0.83 -26.57
N ALA A 158 -8.55 -0.13 -25.79
CA ALA A 158 -9.06 -0.47 -24.47
C ALA A 158 -7.87 -0.65 -23.54
N ALA A 159 -8.10 -0.47 -22.24
CA ALA A 159 -7.10 -0.66 -21.20
C ALA A 159 -7.73 -1.22 -19.94
N ILE A 160 -6.94 -1.94 -19.16
CA ILE A 160 -7.34 -2.51 -17.88
C ILE A 160 -6.10 -2.61 -16.98
N ALA A 161 -6.28 -2.34 -15.70
CA ALA A 161 -5.25 -2.49 -14.69
C ALA A 161 -5.86 -2.99 -13.39
N THR A 162 -5.16 -3.90 -12.72
CA THR A 162 -5.47 -4.34 -11.37
C THR A 162 -4.32 -3.96 -10.47
N ALA A 163 -4.60 -3.35 -9.33
CA ALA A 163 -3.62 -3.04 -8.31
C ALA A 163 -4.06 -3.54 -6.94
N GLY A 164 -3.10 -3.83 -6.08
CA GLY A 164 -3.34 -4.30 -4.72
C GLY A 164 -2.04 -4.40 -3.93
N PRO A 165 -2.11 -4.84 -2.65
CA PRO A 165 -0.94 -5.02 -1.82
C PRO A 165 -0.04 -6.12 -2.37
N SER A 166 1.28 -5.92 -2.31
CA SER A 166 2.27 -6.95 -2.62
C SER A 166 2.57 -7.77 -1.37
N PRO A 167 2.39 -9.11 -1.40
CA PRO A 167 2.76 -9.96 -0.27
C PRO A 167 4.28 -9.90 -0.11
N THR A 168 4.85 -9.17 0.86
CA THR A 168 6.31 -9.11 1.09
C THR A 168 6.70 -9.10 2.57
N SER A 169 7.80 -9.78 2.90
CA SER A 169 8.25 -9.95 4.29
C SER A 169 8.58 -8.59 4.85
N PRO A 170 8.16 -8.29 6.10
CA PRO A 170 8.37 -6.98 6.66
C PRO A 170 9.87 -6.70 6.72
N CYS A 171 10.34 -5.87 5.80
CA CYS A 171 11.71 -5.35 5.80
C CYS A 171 11.82 -4.07 6.65
N ASP A 172 10.71 -3.60 7.20
CA ASP A 172 10.56 -2.44 8.05
C ASP A 172 10.21 -2.85 9.49
N LEU A 173 10.84 -3.92 9.98
CA LEU A 173 10.62 -4.36 11.36
C LEU A 173 11.07 -3.29 12.33
N ALA A 174 10.19 -2.96 13.28
CA ALA A 174 10.58 -2.21 14.45
C ALA A 174 11.58 -3.06 15.26
N PRO A 175 12.56 -2.46 15.95
CA PRO A 175 13.54 -3.15 16.78
C PRO A 175 12.91 -3.55 18.12
N LEU A 176 11.70 -4.10 18.06
CA LEU A 176 10.85 -4.52 19.16
C LEU A 176 10.48 -5.98 18.97
N MET A 177 10.16 -6.65 20.07
CA MET A 177 9.60 -7.98 20.03
C MET A 177 8.61 -8.24 21.16
N VAL A 178 7.71 -9.17 20.92
CA VAL A 178 6.81 -9.70 21.95
C VAL A 178 6.91 -11.23 21.98
N CYS A 179 6.50 -11.81 23.10
CA CYS A 179 6.61 -13.25 23.35
C CYS A 179 5.30 -13.95 23.02
N GLY A 180 5.31 -14.79 21.99
CA GLY A 180 4.16 -15.61 21.62
C GLY A 180 4.26 -17.03 22.15
N ASP A 181 3.12 -17.71 22.21
CA ASP A 181 3.04 -19.14 22.47
C ASP A 181 2.79 -19.91 21.15
N PRO A 182 3.72 -20.78 20.69
CA PRO A 182 3.56 -21.56 19.47
C PRO A 182 2.34 -22.49 19.48
N THR A 183 1.79 -22.81 20.65
CA THR A 183 0.60 -23.66 20.80
C THR A 183 -0.72 -22.88 20.65
N GLN A 184 -0.67 -21.54 20.62
CA GLN A 184 -1.83 -20.64 20.56
C GLN A 184 -1.96 -19.98 19.17
N TYR A 185 -1.71 -20.74 18.09
CA TYR A 185 -1.83 -20.27 16.72
C TYR A 185 -3.04 -20.92 16.03
N ASP A 186 -4.12 -20.16 15.92
CA ASP A 186 -5.34 -20.53 15.19
C ASP A 186 -5.91 -19.30 14.45
N PRO A 187 -5.45 -19.01 13.23
CA PRO A 187 -5.93 -17.89 12.43
C PRO A 187 -7.43 -17.95 12.12
N ALA A 188 -8.01 -19.15 12.06
CA ALA A 188 -9.45 -19.30 11.79
C ALA A 188 -10.31 -18.82 12.98
N ALA A 189 -9.77 -18.92 14.19
CA ALA A 189 -10.36 -18.36 15.41
C ALA A 189 -9.90 -16.93 15.71
N GLY A 190 -9.04 -16.34 14.87
CA GLY A 190 -8.47 -15.00 15.07
C GLY A 190 -7.43 -14.93 16.20
N ASN A 191 -6.79 -16.05 16.54
CA ASN A 191 -5.76 -16.14 17.57
C ASN A 191 -4.38 -16.36 16.95
N PHE A 192 -3.44 -15.44 17.23
CA PHE A 192 -2.11 -15.42 16.64
C PHE A 192 -1.06 -15.48 17.74
N TRP A 193 -0.59 -16.69 18.07
CA TRP A 193 0.35 -16.95 19.17
C TRP A 193 -0.08 -16.40 20.54
N GLY A 194 -1.40 -16.34 20.77
CA GLY A 194 -1.99 -15.79 21.99
C GLY A 194 -2.49 -14.35 21.87
N TYR A 195 -2.35 -13.71 20.71
CA TYR A 195 -2.84 -12.36 20.44
C TYR A 195 -4.11 -12.36 19.59
N GLN A 196 -5.09 -11.54 19.98
CA GLN A 196 -6.34 -11.30 19.27
C GLN A 196 -6.50 -9.83 18.92
N PHE A 197 -7.30 -9.56 17.88
CA PHE A 197 -7.55 -8.20 17.43
C PHE A 197 -8.04 -7.30 18.57
N GLY A 198 -7.30 -6.22 18.81
CA GLY A 198 -7.59 -5.22 19.82
C GLY A 198 -6.82 -5.40 21.12
N ASP A 199 -6.08 -6.49 21.33
CA ASP A 199 -5.35 -6.72 22.58
C ASP A 199 -4.31 -5.61 22.81
N LEU A 200 -4.33 -5.02 24.02
CA LEU A 200 -3.37 -3.98 24.40
C LEU A 200 -2.13 -4.61 25.02
N GLU A 201 -1.00 -4.48 24.33
CA GLU A 201 0.26 -5.07 24.70
C GLU A 201 1.30 -4.03 25.10
N VAL A 202 2.17 -4.41 26.04
CA VAL A 202 3.40 -3.66 26.33
C VAL A 202 4.46 -4.12 25.32
N LEU A 203 4.78 -3.27 24.36
CA LEU A 203 5.78 -3.56 23.32
C LEU A 203 7.21 -3.30 23.78
N LYS A 204 7.37 -2.49 24.84
CA LYS A 204 8.65 -2.17 25.47
C LYS A 204 8.42 -1.84 26.93
N THR A 205 9.12 -2.51 27.84
CA THR A 205 9.12 -2.19 29.28
C THR A 205 10.08 -1.05 29.63
N ALA A 206 9.92 -0.44 30.81
CA ALA A 206 10.82 0.58 31.35
C ALA A 206 11.76 0.03 32.44
N ALA A 207 12.68 0.88 32.91
CA ALA A 207 13.60 0.52 33.98
C ALA A 207 12.84 0.22 35.29
N GLY A 208 13.13 -0.95 35.89
CA GLY A 208 12.44 -1.41 37.11
C GLY A 208 11.36 -2.45 36.84
N ASN A 209 10.90 -2.60 35.60
CA ASN A 209 9.96 -3.64 35.20
C ASN A 209 10.64 -4.98 34.91
N THR A 210 9.89 -6.07 35.11
CA THR A 210 10.28 -7.41 34.66
C THR A 210 10.06 -7.51 33.15
N SER A 211 11.11 -7.79 32.38
CA SER A 211 10.98 -8.05 30.95
C SER A 211 10.76 -9.54 30.66
N PRO A 212 9.82 -9.90 29.76
CA PRO A 212 9.57 -11.28 29.36
C PRO A 212 10.79 -12.01 28.76
N ILE A 213 11.77 -11.26 28.23
CA ILE A 213 12.98 -11.78 27.58
C ILE A 213 14.23 -11.69 28.48
N GLY A 214 14.04 -11.67 29.78
CA GLY A 214 15.10 -11.71 30.79
C GLY A 214 15.57 -10.35 31.30
N PRO A 215 16.26 -10.31 32.46
CA PRO A 215 16.66 -9.07 33.10
C PRO A 215 17.63 -8.25 32.24
N GLY A 216 17.38 -6.94 32.15
CA GLY A 216 18.22 -5.99 31.39
C GLY A 216 17.91 -5.93 29.90
N ASN A 217 17.04 -6.80 29.40
CA ASN A 217 16.35 -6.62 28.13
C ASN A 217 15.05 -5.84 28.36
N PHE A 218 14.62 -5.09 27.37
CA PHE A 218 13.42 -4.24 27.42
C PHE A 218 12.54 -4.48 26.21
N GLN A 219 12.49 -5.73 25.73
CA GLN A 219 11.84 -6.12 24.46
C GLN A 219 12.45 -5.47 23.21
N LEU A 220 13.70 -5.01 23.31
CA LEU A 220 14.44 -4.44 22.19
C LEU A 220 15.22 -5.53 21.46
N LEU A 221 15.27 -5.42 20.13
CA LEU A 221 16.09 -6.25 19.25
C LEU A 221 17.36 -5.51 18.81
N ASP A 222 18.42 -6.27 18.56
CA ASP A 222 19.67 -5.74 18.03
C ASP A 222 19.69 -5.82 16.50
N PHE A 223 19.36 -4.68 15.87
CA PHE A 223 19.43 -4.49 14.42
C PHE A 223 20.65 -3.67 13.98
N GLY A 224 21.58 -3.31 14.87
CA GLY A 224 22.77 -2.54 14.49
C GLY A 224 23.46 -1.77 15.62
N SER A 225 23.81 -0.51 15.36
CA SER A 225 24.71 0.31 16.21
C SER A 225 24.10 0.80 17.55
N GLY A 226 23.45 -0.08 18.31
CA GLY A 226 23.03 0.23 19.67
C GLY A 226 21.86 1.22 19.75
N GLY A 227 22.03 2.35 20.43
CA GLY A 227 20.95 3.32 20.67
C GLY A 227 20.51 4.07 19.41
N SER A 228 21.44 4.46 18.54
CA SER A 228 21.12 5.22 17.31
C SER A 228 20.29 4.40 16.33
N ALA A 229 20.65 3.12 16.14
CA ALA A 229 19.87 2.20 15.32
C ALA A 229 18.43 2.06 15.84
N VAL A 230 18.26 1.86 17.16
CA VAL A 230 16.91 1.79 17.75
C VAL A 230 16.11 3.07 17.49
N ARG A 231 16.74 4.25 17.55
CA ARG A 231 16.06 5.52 17.22
C ARG A 231 15.67 5.58 15.75
N GLU A 232 16.58 5.26 14.83
CA GLU A 232 16.36 5.36 13.39
C GLU A 232 15.34 4.32 12.91
N ASP A 233 15.47 3.08 13.36
CA ASP A 233 14.53 1.99 13.05
C ASP A 233 13.16 2.29 13.64
N LEU A 234 13.09 2.72 14.92
CA LEU A 234 11.84 3.19 15.48
C LEU A 234 11.36 4.41 14.73
N ALA A 235 12.16 5.37 14.25
CA ALA A 235 11.66 6.47 13.43
C ALA A 235 11.10 6.03 12.07
N GLY A 236 11.29 4.77 11.67
CA GLY A 236 10.82 4.19 10.40
C GLY A 236 11.88 4.19 9.30
N GLY A 237 13.16 4.34 9.65
CA GLY A 237 14.30 4.20 8.73
C GLY A 237 14.84 2.77 8.64
N GLY A 238 14.25 1.82 9.37
CA GLY A 238 14.71 0.43 9.40
C GLY A 238 14.43 -0.29 8.08
N SER A 239 15.41 -1.04 7.61
CA SER A 239 15.33 -1.87 6.39
C SER A 239 15.69 -3.35 6.67
N VAL A 240 15.59 -3.78 7.93
CA VAL A 240 15.92 -5.15 8.35
C VAL A 240 14.77 -6.10 8.08
N CYS A 241 15.00 -7.08 7.22
CA CYS A 241 14.09 -8.19 6.97
C CYS A 241 14.45 -9.40 7.85
N ARG A 242 13.43 -10.14 8.28
CA ARG A 242 13.57 -11.44 8.95
C ARG A 242 12.53 -12.40 8.39
N SER A 243 12.84 -13.69 8.44
CA SER A 243 11.92 -14.77 8.06
C SER A 243 11.45 -15.52 9.30
N VAL A 244 10.29 -16.15 9.21
CA VAL A 244 9.84 -17.12 10.22
C VAL A 244 10.86 -18.25 10.34
N GLY A 245 11.19 -18.64 11.57
CA GLY A 245 12.22 -19.64 11.86
C GLY A 245 13.65 -19.07 11.91
N ASP A 246 13.88 -17.81 11.53
CA ASP A 246 15.14 -17.13 11.80
C ASP A 246 15.30 -16.89 13.31
N ASN A 247 16.52 -16.52 13.71
CA ASN A 247 16.81 -16.08 15.07
C ASN A 247 17.06 -14.57 15.11
N VAL A 248 16.46 -13.90 16.09
CA VAL A 248 16.74 -12.49 16.39
C VAL A 248 17.52 -12.37 17.70
N GLN A 249 18.48 -11.44 17.77
CA GLN A 249 19.23 -11.15 18.99
C GLN A 249 18.55 -10.04 19.78
N THR A 250 18.46 -10.21 21.09
CA THR A 250 17.98 -9.14 21.98
C THR A 250 19.05 -8.06 22.15
N ALA A 251 18.63 -6.81 22.30
CA ALA A 251 19.49 -5.67 22.59
C ALA A 251 19.36 -5.25 24.07
N PRO A 252 20.35 -5.55 24.92
CA PRO A 252 20.33 -5.09 26.30
C PRO A 252 20.34 -3.56 26.43
N GLY A 253 19.81 -3.07 27.54
CA GLY A 253 19.79 -1.65 27.90
C GLY A 253 18.50 -0.95 27.47
N ASN A 254 18.01 -0.06 28.34
CA ASN A 254 16.67 0.53 28.21
C ASN A 254 16.51 1.44 26.98
N LYS A 255 17.59 2.09 26.54
CA LYS A 255 17.62 3.00 25.38
C LYS A 255 16.43 4.00 25.35
N ALA A 256 16.00 4.49 26.52
CA ALA A 256 14.79 5.31 26.68
C ALA A 256 14.79 6.61 25.84
N GLY A 257 15.90 7.35 25.87
CA GLY A 257 16.07 8.54 25.04
C GLY A 257 15.92 8.23 23.55
N PRO A 258 16.77 7.37 22.97
CA PRO A 258 16.64 6.98 21.56
C PRO A 258 15.25 6.45 21.17
N THR A 259 14.61 5.67 22.06
CA THR A 259 13.26 5.13 21.86
C THR A 259 12.22 6.23 21.69
N SER A 260 12.13 7.16 22.66
CA SER A 260 11.18 8.28 22.60
C SER A 260 11.45 9.22 21.42
N GLN A 261 12.73 9.50 21.13
CA GLN A 261 13.12 10.34 19.99
C GLN A 261 12.66 9.75 18.66
N GLY A 262 12.84 8.44 18.45
CA GLY A 262 12.47 7.77 17.20
C GLY A 262 10.97 7.56 17.07
N LEU A 263 10.35 6.96 18.09
CA LEU A 263 8.93 6.60 18.04
C LEU A 263 8.04 7.83 17.93
N ASN A 264 8.33 8.89 18.69
CA ASN A 264 7.46 10.06 18.78
C ASN A 264 7.41 10.91 17.50
N THR A 265 8.31 10.66 16.53
CA THR A 265 8.20 11.25 15.18
C THR A 265 6.84 10.95 14.53
N ARG A 266 6.24 9.78 14.82
CA ARG A 266 4.87 9.41 14.38
C ARG A 266 3.79 10.36 14.86
N PHE A 267 4.00 10.95 16.03
CA PHE A 267 3.09 11.89 16.67
C PHE A 267 3.46 13.34 16.36
N GLY A 268 4.39 13.58 15.42
CA GLY A 268 4.86 14.93 15.08
C GLY A 268 5.78 15.56 16.13
N ILE A 269 6.32 14.77 17.06
CA ILE A 269 7.19 15.25 18.13
C ILE A 269 8.64 14.89 17.79
N TYR A 270 9.46 15.93 17.56
CA TYR A 270 10.84 15.78 17.11
C TYR A 270 11.80 16.27 18.20
N ASN A 271 12.36 15.33 18.95
CA ASN A 271 13.38 15.58 19.96
C ASN A 271 14.67 14.84 19.56
N GLY A 272 15.84 15.49 19.64
CA GLY A 272 17.11 14.88 19.24
C GLY A 272 17.40 14.98 17.74
N PRO A 273 18.30 14.12 17.19
CA PRO A 273 18.77 14.23 15.80
C PRO A 273 17.80 13.55 14.81
N VAL A 274 16.53 13.94 14.86
CA VAL A 274 15.46 13.47 13.95
C VAL A 274 14.68 14.68 13.41
N SER A 275 14.19 14.58 12.19
CA SER A 275 13.52 15.69 11.50
C SER A 275 12.23 15.22 10.81
N SER A 276 11.31 16.15 10.57
CA SER A 276 10.07 15.86 9.84
C SER A 276 10.26 15.67 8.33
N SER A 277 11.39 16.11 7.78
CA SER A 277 11.74 15.87 6.37
C SER A 277 12.18 14.42 6.13
N ASP A 278 12.92 13.85 7.08
CA ASP A 278 13.40 12.47 6.98
C ASP A 278 12.35 11.48 7.51
N TYR A 279 11.67 11.86 8.59
CA TYR A 279 10.67 11.04 9.28
C TYR A 279 9.36 11.81 9.44
N PRO A 280 8.55 11.94 8.37
CA PRO A 280 7.26 12.62 8.45
C PRO A 280 6.34 12.01 9.52
N PRO A 281 5.40 12.78 10.08
CA PRO A 281 4.48 12.28 11.09
C PRO A 281 3.46 11.32 10.48
N ASP A 282 2.64 10.69 11.32
CA ASP A 282 1.43 10.03 10.85
C ASP A 282 0.44 11.06 10.29
N LEU A 283 -0.48 10.61 9.43
CA LEU A 283 -1.59 11.45 8.97
C LEU A 283 -2.43 11.95 10.15
N VAL A 284 -2.56 11.14 11.20
CA VAL A 284 -3.28 11.47 12.44
C VAL A 284 -2.34 11.30 13.64
N THR A 285 -1.92 12.45 14.19
CA THR A 285 -0.98 12.55 15.32
C THR A 285 -1.65 12.60 16.68
N SER A 286 -2.98 12.70 16.75
CA SER A 286 -3.73 12.80 18.00
C SER A 286 -3.64 11.51 18.83
N SER A 287 -3.52 11.64 20.15
CA SER A 287 -3.52 10.52 21.10
C SER A 287 -4.33 10.86 22.35
N GLY A 288 -4.79 9.83 23.05
CA GLY A 288 -5.62 9.99 24.23
C GLY A 288 -4.93 10.77 25.36
N THR A 289 -5.69 11.62 26.05
CA THR A 289 -5.25 12.32 27.26
C THR A 289 -6.26 12.11 28.40
N PRO A 290 -5.83 11.73 29.61
CA PRO A 290 -4.46 11.43 30.04
C PRO A 290 -3.86 10.18 29.34
N ALA A 291 -2.54 10.00 29.41
CA ALA A 291 -1.88 8.83 28.84
C ALA A 291 -2.16 7.56 29.66
N ILE A 292 -2.09 6.40 29.00
CA ILE A 292 -2.08 5.08 29.64
C ILE A 292 -0.80 4.97 30.48
N THR A 293 -0.97 4.39 31.67
CA THR A 293 0.10 4.14 32.65
C THR A 293 0.26 2.64 32.88
N TYR A 294 1.39 2.22 33.44
CA TYR A 294 1.62 0.82 33.83
C TYR A 294 1.67 0.69 35.34
N ASN A 295 1.01 -0.34 35.87
CA ASN A 295 1.02 -0.67 37.29
C ASN A 295 1.94 -1.86 37.53
N ASP A 296 3.12 -1.59 38.09
CA ASP A 296 4.14 -2.61 38.34
C ASP A 296 3.70 -3.69 39.33
N ALA A 297 2.84 -3.34 40.29
CA ALA A 297 2.38 -4.29 41.31
C ALA A 297 1.38 -5.31 40.75
N LEU A 298 0.65 -4.93 39.71
CA LEU A 298 -0.34 -5.77 39.03
C LEU A 298 0.15 -6.30 37.68
N SER A 299 1.31 -5.83 37.21
CA SER A 299 1.86 -6.08 35.89
C SER A 299 0.87 -5.77 34.76
N GLN A 300 0.12 -4.67 34.87
CA GLN A 300 -1.01 -4.35 33.97
C GLN A 300 -1.04 -2.88 33.54
N ALA A 301 -1.48 -2.64 32.31
CA ALA A 301 -1.79 -1.31 31.82
C ALA A 301 -3.06 -0.76 32.48
N GLN A 302 -3.05 0.53 32.83
CA GLN A 302 -4.15 1.22 33.49
C GLN A 302 -4.41 2.58 32.88
N TYR A 303 -5.68 2.96 32.82
CA TYR A 303 -6.12 4.29 32.46
C TYR A 303 -6.86 4.91 33.64
N LYS A 304 -6.36 6.05 34.14
CA LYS A 304 -6.87 6.71 35.36
C LYS A 304 -6.98 5.75 36.57
N GLY A 305 -6.03 4.81 36.69
CA GLY A 305 -5.99 3.80 37.76
C GLY A 305 -6.98 2.64 37.62
N GLN A 306 -7.71 2.54 36.51
CA GLN A 306 -8.63 1.43 36.21
C GLN A 306 -7.98 0.48 35.19
N SER A 307 -8.33 -0.80 35.25
CA SER A 307 -7.90 -1.79 34.25
C SER A 307 -8.53 -1.48 32.89
N ILE A 308 -7.75 -1.64 31.83
CA ILE A 308 -8.18 -1.43 30.45
C ILE A 308 -8.80 -2.73 29.93
N ASN A 309 -9.96 -2.60 29.29
CA ASN A 309 -10.63 -3.67 28.57
C ASN A 309 -10.56 -3.36 27.08
N SER A 310 -10.39 -4.42 26.28
CA SER A 310 -10.51 -4.35 24.83
C SER A 310 -11.72 -5.14 24.36
N SER A 311 -12.47 -4.59 23.41
CA SER A 311 -13.56 -5.31 22.75
C SER A 311 -13.62 -4.91 21.29
N ASN A 312 -13.37 -5.86 20.38
CA ASN A 312 -13.38 -5.63 18.92
C ASN A 312 -12.52 -4.41 18.49
N GLY A 313 -11.36 -4.22 19.13
CA GLY A 313 -10.47 -3.09 18.85
C GLY A 313 -10.78 -1.80 19.61
N ASP A 314 -11.92 -1.71 20.30
CA ASP A 314 -12.25 -0.54 21.12
C ASP A 314 -11.67 -0.69 22.54
N LEU A 315 -10.92 0.31 23.01
CA LEU A 315 -10.34 0.34 24.35
C LEU A 315 -11.21 1.14 25.32
N SER A 316 -11.42 0.62 26.52
CA SER A 316 -12.16 1.33 27.57
C SER A 316 -11.67 0.99 28.98
N ALA A 317 -11.83 1.93 29.92
CA ALA A 317 -11.54 1.70 31.33
C ALA A 317 -12.52 2.47 32.21
N GLY A 318 -13.07 1.82 33.24
CA GLY A 318 -14.05 2.46 34.14
C GLY A 318 -15.30 3.01 33.45
N GLY A 319 -15.65 2.50 32.26
CA GLY A 319 -16.77 2.99 31.44
C GLY A 319 -16.44 4.18 30.53
N GLU A 320 -15.19 4.65 30.51
CA GLU A 320 -14.71 5.68 29.59
C GLU A 320 -14.01 5.05 28.39
N ALA A 321 -14.27 5.57 27.18
CA ALA A 321 -13.54 5.20 25.98
C ALA A 321 -12.12 5.80 25.99
N ILE A 322 -11.16 5.05 25.46
CA ILE A 322 -9.76 5.46 25.32
C ILE A 322 -9.45 5.48 23.83
N GLN A 323 -8.77 6.53 23.36
CA GLN A 323 -8.42 6.62 21.94
C GLN A 323 -7.57 5.43 21.49
N ASP A 324 -8.06 4.70 20.49
CA ASP A 324 -7.51 3.42 20.04
C ASP A 324 -7.36 3.32 18.51
N TYR A 325 -7.13 2.11 18.00
CA TYR A 325 -6.98 1.83 16.58
C TYR A 325 -8.25 2.16 15.77
N ASN A 326 -9.44 1.85 16.29
CA ASN A 326 -10.69 2.08 15.57
C ASN A 326 -10.96 3.59 15.43
N ASP A 327 -10.70 4.36 16.48
CA ASP A 327 -10.77 5.83 16.45
C ASP A 327 -9.77 6.42 15.45
N TRP A 328 -8.51 5.97 15.48
CA TRP A 328 -7.48 6.41 14.53
C TRP A 328 -7.88 6.09 13.09
N ARG A 329 -8.38 4.87 12.82
CA ARG A 329 -8.84 4.45 11.49
C ARG A 329 -9.99 5.32 10.98
N ALA A 330 -10.93 5.68 11.86
CA ALA A 330 -12.03 6.57 11.51
C ALA A 330 -11.53 7.99 11.17
N GLN A 331 -10.60 8.53 11.96
CA GLN A 331 -9.98 9.84 11.70
C GLN A 331 -9.20 9.86 10.38
N VAL A 332 -8.39 8.82 10.12
CA VAL A 332 -7.67 8.68 8.85
C VAL A 332 -8.64 8.66 7.67
N ALA A 333 -9.72 7.88 7.75
CA ALA A 333 -10.72 7.83 6.69
C ALA A 333 -11.36 9.22 6.43
N ALA A 334 -11.63 9.98 7.49
CA ALA A 334 -12.13 11.35 7.35
C ALA A 334 -11.09 12.30 6.72
N CYS A 335 -9.81 12.17 7.10
CA CYS A 335 -8.71 12.94 6.51
C CYS A 335 -8.55 12.67 5.01
N VAL A 336 -8.55 11.39 4.61
CA VAL A 336 -8.44 10.99 3.21
C VAL A 336 -9.65 11.44 2.39
N ALA A 337 -10.85 11.45 2.98
CA ALA A 337 -12.06 11.98 2.35
C ALA A 337 -12.09 13.52 2.23
N GLY A 338 -11.08 14.23 2.77
CA GLY A 338 -10.99 15.70 2.72
C GLY A 338 -11.93 16.42 3.71
N GLY A 339 -12.56 15.69 4.63
CA GLY A 339 -13.48 16.24 5.63
C GLY A 339 -12.96 16.17 7.07
N GLY A 340 -11.80 15.56 7.31
CA GLY A 340 -11.21 15.40 8.63
C GLY A 340 -10.62 16.69 9.21
N SER A 341 -10.72 16.85 10.52
CA SER A 341 -10.01 17.88 11.28
C SER A 341 -8.75 17.29 11.94
N GLY A 342 -7.66 18.04 12.01
CA GLY A 342 -6.43 17.58 12.68
C GLY A 342 -5.55 16.65 11.82
N CYS A 343 -5.74 16.67 10.50
CA CYS A 343 -4.93 15.91 9.55
C CYS A 343 -3.61 16.60 9.29
N GLU A 344 -2.49 15.90 9.45
CA GLU A 344 -1.17 16.46 9.19
C GLU A 344 -0.94 16.65 7.69
N SER A 345 -0.61 17.87 7.28
CA SER A 345 -0.43 18.22 5.85
C SER A 345 0.74 17.48 5.18
N ASN A 346 1.79 17.17 5.94
CA ASN A 346 2.93 16.35 5.52
C ASN A 346 2.88 14.93 6.13
N GLY A 347 1.74 14.53 6.70
CA GLY A 347 1.57 13.24 7.34
C GLY A 347 1.56 12.09 6.33
N VAL A 348 2.14 10.97 6.73
CA VAL A 348 2.17 9.72 5.97
C VAL A 348 1.25 8.72 6.66
N PHE A 349 0.48 7.98 5.87
CA PHE A 349 -0.44 6.97 6.36
C PHE A 349 0.30 5.81 7.06
N GLU A 350 -0.33 5.21 8.08
CA GLU A 350 0.13 4.01 8.79
C GLU A 350 1.50 4.13 9.47
N ARG A 351 1.99 5.34 9.72
CA ARG A 351 3.24 5.51 10.46
C ARG A 351 3.12 4.93 11.87
N ARG A 352 1.94 4.99 12.48
CA ARG A 352 1.67 4.41 13.82
C ARG A 352 1.50 2.88 13.84
N MET A 353 1.48 2.22 12.69
CA MET A 353 1.50 0.76 12.59
C MET A 353 2.95 0.26 12.61
N LEU A 354 3.31 -0.50 13.63
CA LEU A 354 4.61 -1.14 13.75
C LEU A 354 4.51 -2.62 13.41
N LYS A 355 5.45 -3.10 12.60
CA LYS A 355 5.65 -4.52 12.37
C LYS A 355 6.66 -5.02 13.39
N ILE A 356 6.24 -5.94 14.25
CA ILE A 356 6.99 -6.38 15.43
C ILE A 356 7.19 -7.88 15.35
N VAL A 357 8.36 -8.36 15.78
CA VAL A 357 8.66 -9.78 15.83
C VAL A 357 7.88 -10.43 16.97
N ILE A 358 7.18 -11.53 16.67
CA ILE A 358 6.64 -12.44 17.68
C ILE A 358 7.63 -13.60 17.81
N GLY A 359 8.21 -13.77 19.00
CA GLY A 359 9.27 -14.75 19.24
C GLY A 359 8.89 -15.79 20.30
N ASP A 360 9.53 -16.96 20.24
CA ASP A 360 9.42 -17.99 21.27
C ASP A 360 10.38 -17.70 22.43
N CYS A 361 9.85 -17.10 23.49
CA CYS A 361 10.62 -16.72 24.66
C CYS A 361 10.80 -17.84 25.69
N ALA A 362 10.24 -19.03 25.46
CA ALA A 362 10.24 -20.11 26.45
C ALA A 362 11.66 -20.53 26.86
N GLY A 363 11.98 -20.37 28.15
CA GLY A 363 13.29 -20.71 28.71
C GLY A 363 14.45 -19.79 28.30
N LYS A 364 14.17 -18.61 27.72
CA LYS A 364 15.16 -17.64 27.22
C LYS A 364 15.24 -16.39 28.12
N LEU A 365 15.88 -16.50 29.29
CA LEU A 365 15.93 -15.45 30.33
C LEU A 365 17.33 -14.81 30.55
N SER A 366 18.21 -14.83 29.55
CA SER A 366 19.59 -14.31 29.69
C SER A 366 19.77 -12.90 29.13
N GLY A 367 20.82 -12.20 29.54
CA GLY A 367 21.08 -10.80 29.19
C GLY A 367 21.10 -10.51 27.69
N SER A 368 21.89 -11.22 26.88
CA SER A 368 21.77 -11.20 25.40
C SER A 368 21.38 -12.59 24.97
N THR A 369 20.20 -12.75 24.36
CA THR A 369 19.69 -14.07 23.97
C THR A 369 19.23 -14.08 22.52
N SER A 370 19.46 -15.22 21.86
CA SER A 370 18.92 -15.52 20.53
C SER A 370 17.54 -16.11 20.68
N ILE A 371 16.53 -15.48 20.08
CA ILE A 371 15.13 -15.90 20.15
C ILE A 371 14.64 -16.31 18.75
N PRO A 372 14.07 -17.51 18.59
CA PRO A 372 13.44 -17.93 17.34
C PRO A 372 12.22 -17.07 17.02
N VAL A 373 12.09 -16.67 15.75
CA VAL A 373 10.93 -15.95 15.22
C VAL A 373 9.80 -16.94 14.98
N LEU A 374 8.66 -16.74 15.66
CA LEU A 374 7.42 -17.45 15.41
C LEU A 374 6.63 -16.82 14.25
N GLY A 375 6.64 -15.49 14.19
CA GLY A 375 5.91 -14.71 13.19
C GLY A 375 6.10 -13.21 13.39
N PHE A 376 5.23 -12.42 12.78
CA PHE A 376 5.24 -10.98 12.92
C PHE A 376 3.84 -10.46 13.22
N GLY A 377 3.74 -9.51 14.14
CA GLY A 377 2.48 -8.86 14.52
C GLY A 377 2.48 -7.39 14.13
N CYS A 378 1.33 -6.92 13.65
CA CYS A 378 1.08 -5.54 13.29
C CYS A 378 0.42 -4.86 14.48
N TYR A 379 1.15 -3.97 15.15
CA TYR A 379 0.70 -3.28 16.35
C TYR A 379 0.49 -1.79 16.08
N PHE A 380 -0.68 -1.29 16.45
CA PHE A 380 -0.97 0.14 16.45
C PHE A 380 -0.45 0.79 17.72
N VAL A 381 0.45 1.77 17.60
CA VAL A 381 0.99 2.51 18.75
C VAL A 381 -0.03 3.55 19.22
N VAL A 382 -0.52 3.40 20.45
CA VAL A 382 -1.67 4.16 20.96
C VAL A 382 -1.30 5.58 21.46
N GLN A 383 -0.05 5.79 21.90
CA GLN A 383 0.38 7.07 22.49
C GLN A 383 1.89 7.32 22.31
N PRO A 384 2.35 8.59 22.42
CA PRO A 384 3.77 8.89 22.50
C PRO A 384 4.40 8.35 23.79
N VAL A 385 5.72 8.24 23.78
CA VAL A 385 6.51 7.69 24.90
C VAL A 385 7.25 8.81 25.60
N ASP A 386 7.23 8.79 26.92
CA ASP A 386 8.05 9.70 27.71
C ASP A 386 9.54 9.31 27.67
N GLY A 387 10.41 10.30 27.52
CA GLY A 387 11.86 10.10 27.41
C GLY A 387 12.56 9.72 28.73
N GLY A 388 11.80 9.58 29.83
CA GLY A 388 12.30 9.25 31.15
C GLY A 388 12.67 7.77 31.30
N GLY A 389 13.73 7.48 32.07
CA GLY A 389 14.24 6.11 32.24
C GLY A 389 13.21 5.12 32.83
N SER A 390 12.40 5.55 33.81
CA SER A 390 11.37 4.73 34.46
C SER A 390 10.01 4.74 33.76
N GLU A 391 9.84 5.56 32.72
CA GLU A 391 8.53 5.81 32.08
C GLU A 391 8.54 5.52 30.57
N SER A 392 9.66 5.02 30.03
CA SER A 392 9.83 4.68 28.62
C SER A 392 9.13 3.36 28.24
N ILE A 393 7.82 3.29 28.46
CA ILE A 393 6.95 2.16 28.12
C ILE A 393 6.27 2.42 26.77
N ILE A 394 6.30 1.45 25.87
CA ILE A 394 5.53 1.49 24.62
C ILE A 394 4.30 0.63 24.79
N PHE A 395 3.13 1.22 24.57
CA PHE A 395 1.86 0.48 24.44
C PHE A 395 1.49 0.35 22.97
N GLY A 396 1.09 -0.84 22.57
CA GLY A 396 0.60 -1.11 21.22
C GLY A 396 -0.59 -2.04 21.24
N GLN A 397 -1.56 -1.76 20.39
CA GLN A 397 -2.73 -2.60 20.21
C GLN A 397 -2.48 -3.59 19.08
N PHE A 398 -2.64 -4.89 19.32
CA PHE A 398 -2.53 -5.90 18.27
C PHE A 398 -3.65 -5.71 17.26
N VAL A 399 -3.30 -5.59 15.99
CA VAL A 399 -4.28 -5.45 14.90
C VAL A 399 -4.45 -6.79 14.19
N GLN A 400 -3.34 -7.41 13.79
CA GLN A 400 -3.33 -8.69 13.07
C GLN A 400 -1.90 -9.20 12.92
N GLU A 401 -1.76 -10.40 12.37
CA GLU A 401 -0.50 -10.87 11.83
C GLU A 401 -0.01 -9.99 10.65
N CYS A 402 1.29 -9.71 10.63
CA CYS A 402 1.96 -9.12 9.46
C CYS A 402 2.61 -10.24 8.65
N GLU A 403 2.03 -10.64 7.53
CA GLU A 403 2.72 -11.53 6.58
C GLU A 403 3.24 -10.77 5.37
N GLY A 404 4.31 -11.31 4.81
CA GLY A 404 4.55 -11.26 3.39
C GLY A 404 5.86 -11.94 3.04
N ASP A 405 6.11 -12.20 1.75
CA ASP A 405 7.30 -12.92 1.28
C ASP A 405 7.94 -12.16 0.13
N ASN A 406 9.22 -11.83 0.22
CA ASN A 406 9.98 -10.89 -0.63
C ASN A 406 10.09 -11.19 -2.16
N VAL A 407 9.01 -11.60 -2.84
CA VAL A 407 8.94 -11.73 -4.30
C VAL A 407 7.52 -11.43 -4.76
N PRO A 408 7.30 -10.65 -5.85
CA PRO A 408 6.02 -10.58 -6.53
C PRO A 408 5.58 -11.98 -6.99
N GLY A 409 4.88 -12.70 -6.13
CA GLY A 409 4.33 -14.02 -6.42
C GLY A 409 2.98 -13.89 -7.11
N PRO A 410 2.58 -14.85 -7.97
CA PRO A 410 1.25 -14.90 -8.55
C PRO A 410 0.15 -15.23 -7.52
N THR A 411 0.52 -15.47 -6.26
CA THR A 411 -0.35 -15.82 -5.15
C THR A 411 -0.55 -14.60 -4.23
N PRO A 412 -1.65 -13.84 -4.41
CA PRO A 412 -2.01 -12.75 -3.51
C PRO A 412 -2.27 -13.25 -2.08
N SER A 413 -1.69 -12.61 -1.06
CA SER A 413 -2.10 -12.78 0.35
C SER A 413 -3.12 -11.71 0.78
N THR A 414 -3.71 -11.88 1.95
CA THR A 414 -4.90 -11.17 2.45
C THR A 414 -4.59 -10.00 3.41
N ASP A 415 -3.40 -9.40 3.33
CA ASP A 415 -2.77 -8.75 4.50
C ASP A 415 -3.03 -7.23 4.67
N SER A 416 -2.53 -6.66 5.79
CA SER A 416 -2.60 -5.23 6.19
C SER A 416 -1.30 -4.80 6.91
N GLY A 417 -0.94 -3.52 6.83
CA GLY A 417 0.31 -2.91 7.32
C GLY A 417 0.97 -2.03 6.23
N PRO A 418 2.18 -1.44 6.44
CA PRO A 418 2.90 -0.77 5.36
C PRO A 418 3.16 -1.71 4.18
N GLN A 419 2.29 -1.66 3.16
CA GLN A 419 2.32 -2.53 1.99
C GLN A 419 2.81 -1.73 0.76
N ILE A 420 3.63 -2.37 -0.07
CA ILE A 420 3.89 -1.85 -1.42
C ILE A 420 2.67 -2.15 -2.28
N ILE A 421 2.03 -1.13 -2.81
CA ILE A 421 0.96 -1.31 -3.81
C ILE A 421 1.61 -1.55 -5.18
N GLN A 422 1.25 -2.65 -5.83
CA GLN A 422 1.78 -3.02 -7.14
C GLN A 422 0.68 -3.28 -8.16
N LEU A 423 1.06 -3.29 -9.43
CA LEU A 423 0.19 -3.68 -10.54
C LEU A 423 0.28 -5.18 -10.80
N TYR A 424 -0.86 -5.78 -11.11
CA TYR A 424 -1.01 -7.19 -11.46
C TYR A 424 -1.44 -7.35 -12.92
N LYS A 425 -0.93 -8.40 -13.58
CA LYS A 425 -1.38 -8.77 -14.93
C LYS A 425 -2.85 -9.17 -14.88
N THR A 426 -3.66 -8.55 -15.73
CA THR A 426 -5.10 -8.81 -15.81
C THR A 426 -5.56 -8.81 -17.26
N TYR A 427 -6.62 -9.57 -17.56
CA TYR A 427 -7.16 -9.74 -18.90
C TYR A 427 -8.62 -9.28 -18.95
N LEU A 428 -9.02 -8.68 -20.08
CA LEU A 428 -10.38 -8.16 -20.30
C LEU A 428 -11.49 -9.22 -20.18
N ASN A 429 -11.16 -10.51 -20.31
CA ASN A 429 -12.15 -11.60 -20.24
C ASN A 429 -12.38 -12.13 -18.82
N GLY A 430 -11.74 -11.58 -17.78
CA GLY A 430 -11.97 -11.97 -16.39
C GLY A 430 -11.54 -13.41 -16.02
N SER A 431 -11.07 -14.21 -16.97
CA SER A 431 -10.54 -15.56 -16.76
C SER A 431 -9.25 -15.75 -17.55
N GLY A 432 -8.14 -15.95 -16.85
CA GLY A 432 -6.86 -16.32 -17.43
C GLY A 432 -5.80 -16.31 -16.35
N THR A 433 -5.19 -17.46 -16.08
CA THR A 433 -3.95 -17.54 -15.31
C THR A 433 -2.87 -16.80 -16.10
N PRO A 434 -2.18 -15.80 -15.52
CA PRO A 434 -1.03 -15.18 -16.15
C PRO A 434 0.03 -16.24 -16.45
N SER A 435 0.72 -16.11 -17.59
CA SER A 435 1.96 -16.85 -17.85
C SER A 435 3.00 -16.50 -16.76
N THR A 436 3.81 -17.49 -16.38
CA THR A 436 4.83 -17.44 -15.32
C THR A 436 5.98 -16.48 -15.57
N ASP A 437 6.06 -15.85 -16.75
CA ASP A 437 7.12 -14.90 -17.03
C ASP A 437 6.71 -13.51 -16.54
N SER A 438 7.35 -13.11 -15.45
CA SER A 438 7.28 -11.82 -14.76
C SER A 438 7.50 -10.66 -15.73
#